data_AF-A0AAW6ZH78-F1
#
_entry.id   AF-A0AAW6ZH78-F1
#
_cell.length_a   1.000
_cell.length_b   1.000
_cell.length_c   1.000
_cell.angle_alpha   90.00
_cell.angle_beta   90.00
_cell.angle_gamma   90.00
#
_symmetry.space_group_name_H-M   'P 1'
#
loop_
_entity.id
_entity.type
_entity.pdbx_description
1 polymer ?
#
loop_
_entity_poly.entity_id
_entity_poly.type
_entity_poly.pdbx_seq_one_letter_code
_entity_poly.pdbx_strand_id
1 'polypeptide(L)'
;MIWFGVLLVVAFVTVPRRSVERKLRGRRRPEKQPRPVMDMGAIVTEVATRLRSGSSPERAWAQTLQHAGLEVDDPVLGDDGVPLALRGLERMGWWERRKVGVTDVALHTLPATYAVCVMSFRTGAPMADVLEACAAGITESGEAKNAREVALAGPRTSARMLAGLPAIGIALGYVMGADPLGFLFTTTLGRLALVAGLSFEVAGLMWTARMVARARVEEE
;
A
#
# COMPACT_ATOMS: atom_id res chain seq x y z
N MET A 1 37.82 0.87 -6.89
CA MET A 1 36.60 0.32 -7.50
C MET A 1 35.83 -0.63 -6.57
N ILE A 2 36.48 -1.61 -5.94
CA ILE A 2 35.86 -2.59 -5.01
C ILE A 2 35.25 -1.91 -3.75
N TRP A 3 35.87 -0.83 -3.28
CA TRP A 3 35.45 -0.07 -2.09
C TRP A 3 34.12 0.69 -2.24
N PHE A 4 33.80 1.16 -3.44
CA PHE A 4 32.52 1.83 -3.71
C PHE A 4 31.36 0.82 -3.67
N GLY A 5 31.58 -0.42 -4.13
CA GLY A 5 30.59 -1.49 -4.07
C GLY A 5 30.29 -1.94 -2.64
N VAL A 6 31.31 -2.08 -1.79
CA VAL A 6 31.13 -2.45 -0.38
C VAL A 6 30.42 -1.34 0.41
N LEU A 7 30.78 -0.07 0.22
CA LEU A 7 30.10 1.06 0.86
C LEU A 7 28.66 1.25 0.32
N LEU A 8 28.42 1.00 -0.97
CA LEU A 8 27.07 1.03 -1.53
C LEU A 8 26.19 -0.07 -0.98
N VAL A 9 26.70 -1.29 -0.81
CA VAL A 9 25.90 -2.41 -0.28
C VAL A 9 25.71 -2.26 1.23
N VAL A 10 26.73 -1.83 1.99
CA VAL A 10 26.56 -1.49 3.41
C VAL A 10 25.57 -0.34 3.55
N ALA A 11 25.67 0.75 2.77
CA ALA A 11 24.69 1.83 2.79
C ALA A 11 23.30 1.37 2.31
N PHE A 12 23.21 0.43 1.37
CA PHE A 12 21.93 -0.10 0.90
C PHE A 12 21.24 -1.03 1.92
N VAL A 13 22.03 -1.75 2.72
CA VAL A 13 21.57 -2.64 3.79
C VAL A 13 21.33 -1.90 5.11
N THR A 14 22.15 -0.90 5.44
CA THR A 14 22.02 -0.09 6.68
C THR A 14 21.15 1.15 6.55
N VAL A 15 20.99 1.74 5.36
CA VAL A 15 20.01 2.82 5.17
C VAL A 15 18.64 2.17 5.15
N PRO A 16 17.81 2.38 6.19
CA PRO A 16 16.45 1.91 6.17
C PRO A 16 15.77 2.66 5.01
N ARG A 17 15.37 1.94 3.96
CA ARG A 17 14.48 2.45 2.92
C ARG A 17 13.20 2.90 3.61
N ARG A 18 13.16 4.20 3.93
CA ARG A 18 12.11 4.99 4.56
C ARG A 18 10.90 4.20 5.05
N SER A 19 10.94 3.86 6.35
CA SER A 19 9.80 4.07 7.26
C SER A 19 10.32 4.14 8.70
N VAL A 20 11.35 4.95 8.94
CA VAL A 20 11.63 5.40 10.31
C VAL A 20 10.66 6.54 10.56
N GLU A 21 9.48 6.20 11.04
CA GLU A 21 8.66 7.13 11.79
C GLU A 21 9.55 7.75 12.86
N ARG A 22 9.79 9.05 12.73
CA ARG A 22 10.41 9.89 13.74
C ARG A 22 9.55 9.84 15.01
N LYS A 23 9.75 8.82 15.84
CA LYS A 23 9.27 8.80 17.22
C LYS A 23 10.39 9.30 18.13
N LEU A 24 10.76 10.56 17.94
CA LEU A 24 11.58 11.30 18.90
C LEU A 24 10.62 12.10 19.79
N ARG A 25 10.55 11.66 21.05
CA ARG A 25 10.22 12.41 22.27
C ARG A 25 9.11 13.49 22.16
N GLY A 26 7.96 13.16 22.78
CA GLY A 26 7.43 13.99 23.87
C GLY A 26 6.94 15.40 23.56
N ARG A 27 6.01 15.55 22.61
CA ARG A 27 4.88 16.47 22.77
C ARG A 27 3.65 15.70 22.31
N ARG A 28 2.58 15.64 23.11
CA ARG A 28 1.26 15.16 22.67
C ARG A 28 0.87 16.01 21.47
N ARG A 29 1.18 15.50 20.28
CA ARG A 29 0.71 16.05 19.02
C ARG A 29 -0.81 15.89 19.08
N PRO A 30 -1.61 16.93 18.81
CA PRO A 30 -3.05 16.76 18.74
C PRO A 30 -3.31 15.56 17.83
N GLU A 31 -4.11 14.62 18.34
CA GLU A 31 -4.56 13.44 17.61
C GLU A 31 -5.12 13.95 16.29
N LYS A 32 -4.32 13.82 15.22
CA LYS A 32 -4.75 14.27 13.90
C LYS A 32 -5.97 13.43 13.61
N GLN A 33 -7.12 14.09 13.48
CA GLN A 33 -8.35 13.43 13.02
C GLN A 33 -7.95 12.51 11.87
N PRO A 34 -8.39 11.23 11.92
CA PRO A 34 -8.12 10.30 10.83
C PRO A 34 -8.52 11.03 9.54
N ARG A 35 -7.56 11.13 8.62
CA ARG A 35 -7.78 11.84 7.37
C ARG A 35 -9.03 11.23 6.72
N PRO A 36 -9.89 12.01 6.05
CA PRO A 36 -10.93 11.42 5.22
C PRO A 36 -10.23 10.44 4.27
N VAL A 37 -10.63 9.18 4.33
CA VAL A 37 -10.19 8.12 3.42
C VAL A 37 -11.42 7.76 2.64
N MET A 38 -11.39 8.02 1.33
CA MET A 38 -12.45 7.62 0.44
C MET A 38 -12.40 6.10 0.27
N ASP A 39 -13.47 5.44 0.70
CA ASP A 39 -13.68 4.01 0.53
C ASP A 39 -14.67 3.78 -0.62
N MET A 40 -14.16 3.30 -1.76
CA MET A 40 -14.99 3.02 -2.92
C MET A 40 -15.95 1.85 -2.68
N GLY A 41 -15.60 0.87 -1.83
CA GLY A 41 -16.50 -0.20 -1.44
C GLY A 41 -17.70 0.33 -0.66
N ALA A 42 -17.45 1.28 0.26
CA ALA A 42 -18.51 1.97 0.98
C ALA A 42 -19.41 2.82 0.06
N ILE A 43 -18.82 3.58 -0.87
CA ILE A 43 -19.58 4.39 -1.85
C ILE A 43 -20.49 3.51 -2.69
N VAL A 44 -19.96 2.42 -3.26
CA VAL A 44 -20.74 1.52 -4.12
C VAL A 44 -21.83 0.80 -3.33
N THR A 45 -21.55 0.37 -2.10
CA THR A 45 -22.54 -0.21 -1.17
C THR A 45 -23.67 0.77 -0.87
N GLU A 46 -23.34 2.04 -0.60
CA GLU A 46 -24.34 3.06 -0.29
C GLU A 46 -25.25 3.34 -1.50
N VAL A 47 -24.69 3.42 -2.71
CA VAL A 47 -25.47 3.58 -3.95
C VAL A 47 -26.38 2.37 -4.16
N ALA A 48 -25.86 1.15 -4.02
CA ALA A 48 -26.67 -0.07 -4.12
C ALA A 48 -27.84 -0.05 -3.12
N THR A 49 -27.57 0.34 -1.87
CA THR A 49 -28.59 0.48 -0.82
C THR A 49 -29.67 1.50 -1.21
N ARG A 50 -29.29 2.67 -1.71
CA ARG A 50 -30.24 3.71 -2.16
C ARG A 50 -31.08 3.27 -3.35
N LEU A 51 -30.49 2.52 -4.28
CA LEU A 51 -31.21 1.93 -5.41
C LEU A 51 -32.22 0.88 -4.93
N ARG A 52 -31.84 0.01 -3.98
CA ARG A 52 -32.77 -0.97 -3.36
C ARG A 52 -33.93 -0.28 -2.66
N SER A 53 -33.71 0.88 -2.06
CA SER A 53 -34.77 1.67 -1.44
C SER A 53 -35.62 2.46 -2.46
N GLY A 54 -35.42 2.26 -3.76
CA GLY A 54 -36.22 2.87 -4.83
C GLY A 54 -35.73 4.23 -5.33
N SER A 55 -34.51 4.66 -5.00
CA SER A 55 -33.94 5.89 -5.56
C SER A 55 -33.60 5.71 -7.04
N SER A 56 -33.75 6.77 -7.85
CA SER A 56 -33.22 6.74 -9.23
C SER A 56 -31.68 6.69 -9.22
N PRO A 57 -31.05 6.14 -10.27
CA PRO A 57 -29.59 6.13 -10.40
C PRO A 57 -28.96 7.52 -10.27
N GLU A 58 -29.52 8.57 -10.89
CA GLU A 58 -28.95 9.92 -10.74
C GLU A 58 -29.00 10.38 -9.29
N ARG A 59 -30.13 10.16 -8.59
CA ARG A 59 -30.31 10.60 -7.21
C ARG A 59 -29.42 9.83 -6.24
N ALA A 60 -29.29 8.52 -6.42
CA ALA A 60 -28.45 7.66 -5.60
C ALA A 60 -26.98 8.09 -5.71
N TRP A 61 -26.47 8.25 -6.94
CA TRP A 61 -25.11 8.71 -7.18
C TRP A 61 -24.87 10.12 -6.67
N ALA A 62 -25.77 11.07 -6.96
CA ALA A 62 -25.62 12.45 -6.51
C ALA A 62 -25.51 12.54 -4.98
N GLN A 63 -26.41 11.88 -4.25
CA GLN A 63 -26.43 11.94 -2.79
C GLN A 63 -25.20 11.29 -2.16
N THR A 64 -24.78 10.13 -2.65
CA THR A 64 -23.61 9.43 -2.10
C THR A 64 -22.31 10.16 -2.43
N LEU A 65 -22.15 10.69 -3.65
CA LEU A 65 -20.94 11.43 -4.02
C LEU A 65 -20.84 12.76 -3.27
N GLN A 66 -21.96 13.45 -3.07
CA GLN A 66 -22.02 14.64 -2.19
C GLN A 66 -21.68 14.29 -0.74
N HIS A 67 -22.18 13.16 -0.22
CA HIS A 67 -21.81 12.68 1.12
C HIS A 67 -20.30 12.38 1.23
N ALA A 68 -19.70 11.85 0.18
CA ALA A 68 -18.26 11.62 0.08
C ALA A 68 -17.43 12.90 -0.10
N GLY A 69 -18.07 14.08 -0.15
CA GLY A 69 -17.41 15.37 -0.30
C GLY A 69 -16.96 15.68 -1.73
N LEU A 70 -17.53 15.00 -2.73
CA LEU A 70 -17.31 15.29 -4.14
C LEU A 70 -18.32 16.33 -4.64
N GLU A 71 -17.83 17.26 -5.44
CA GLU A 71 -18.69 18.16 -6.21
C GLU A 71 -19.40 17.34 -7.31
N VAL A 72 -20.72 17.50 -7.38
CA VAL A 72 -21.58 16.81 -8.35
C VAL A 72 -22.30 17.87 -9.16
N ASP A 73 -21.93 17.98 -10.43
CA ASP A 73 -22.56 18.86 -11.41
C ASP A 73 -23.74 18.15 -12.10
N ASP A 74 -24.60 18.93 -12.74
CA ASP A 74 -25.66 18.44 -13.63
C ASP A 74 -25.13 18.43 -15.09
N PRO A 75 -25.23 17.31 -15.83
CA PRO A 75 -25.82 16.03 -15.45
C PRO A 75 -24.92 15.18 -14.54
N VAL A 76 -25.54 14.46 -13.60
CA VAL A 76 -24.83 13.59 -12.65
C VAL A 76 -24.15 12.40 -13.36
N LEU A 77 -24.89 11.80 -14.30
CA LEU A 77 -24.46 10.65 -15.08
C LEU A 77 -24.15 11.09 -16.52
N GLY A 78 -23.11 10.49 -17.11
CA GLY A 78 -22.85 10.63 -18.54
C GLY A 78 -23.81 9.77 -19.38
N ASP A 79 -23.70 9.89 -20.70
CA ASP A 79 -24.53 9.17 -21.68
C ASP A 79 -24.38 7.63 -21.61
N ASP A 80 -23.40 7.13 -20.86
CA ASP A 80 -23.17 5.70 -20.62
C ASP A 80 -23.54 5.25 -19.20
N GLY A 81 -24.21 6.10 -18.43
CA GLY A 81 -24.66 5.80 -17.06
C GLY A 81 -23.55 5.86 -16.02
N VAL A 82 -22.34 6.27 -16.37
CA VAL A 82 -21.23 6.43 -15.42
C VAL A 82 -21.29 7.81 -14.76
N PRO A 83 -21.13 7.91 -13.43
CA PRO A 83 -21.07 9.20 -12.74
C PRO A 83 -19.91 10.07 -13.20
N LEU A 84 -20.20 11.31 -13.61
CA LEU A 84 -19.18 12.24 -14.13
C LEU A 84 -18.18 12.67 -13.05
N ALA A 85 -18.63 12.81 -11.80
CA ALA A 85 -17.75 13.15 -10.68
C ALA A 85 -16.66 12.09 -10.46
N LEU A 86 -16.97 10.80 -10.67
CA LEU A 86 -15.96 9.74 -10.59
C LEU A 86 -14.91 9.88 -11.69
N ARG A 87 -15.31 10.25 -12.92
CA ARG A 87 -14.35 10.56 -14.00
C ARG A 87 -13.51 11.81 -13.72
N GLY A 88 -14.00 12.69 -12.85
CA GLY A 88 -13.27 13.85 -12.35
C GLY A 88 -12.07 13.44 -11.51
N LEU A 89 -12.14 12.33 -10.78
CA LEU A 89 -11.07 11.85 -9.88
C LEU A 89 -9.74 11.62 -10.61
N GLU A 90 -9.79 11.04 -11.81
CA GLU A 90 -8.61 10.79 -12.65
C GLU A 90 -7.95 12.09 -13.11
N ARG A 91 -8.72 13.18 -13.25
CA ARG A 91 -8.24 14.51 -13.67
C ARG A 91 -7.81 15.39 -12.51
N MET A 92 -8.19 15.05 -11.27
CA MET A 92 -7.83 15.84 -10.10
C MET A 92 -6.32 15.90 -9.88
N GLY A 93 -5.86 17.10 -9.52
CA GLY A 93 -4.51 17.31 -9.01
C GLY A 93 -4.26 16.54 -7.72
N TRP A 94 -3.00 16.28 -7.42
CA TRP A 94 -2.62 15.51 -6.23
C TRP A 94 -3.07 16.20 -4.92
N TRP A 95 -3.17 17.53 -4.90
CA TRP A 95 -3.63 18.30 -3.74
C TRP A 95 -5.13 18.12 -3.50
N GLU A 96 -5.94 18.17 -4.55
CA GLU A 96 -7.39 17.95 -4.51
C GLU A 96 -7.69 16.52 -4.08
N ARG A 97 -7.03 15.52 -4.68
CA ARG A 97 -7.15 14.11 -4.27
C ARG A 97 -6.86 13.93 -2.79
N ARG A 98 -5.80 14.58 -2.29
CA ARG A 98 -5.40 14.53 -0.88
C ARG A 98 -6.40 15.23 0.05
N LYS A 99 -7.08 16.28 -0.42
CA LYS A 99 -8.10 17.02 0.35
C LYS A 99 -9.36 16.17 0.52
N VAL A 100 -9.79 15.50 -0.55
CA VAL A 100 -10.98 14.63 -0.56
C VAL A 100 -10.71 13.25 0.05
N GLY A 101 -9.44 12.83 0.10
CA GLY A 101 -9.07 11.53 0.67
C GLY A 101 -9.02 10.39 -0.34
N VAL A 102 -8.93 10.70 -1.62
CA VAL A 102 -8.83 9.73 -2.70
C VAL A 102 -7.50 8.99 -2.56
N THR A 103 -7.57 7.66 -2.44
CA THR A 103 -6.41 6.78 -2.35
C THR A 103 -6.09 6.16 -3.71
N ASP A 104 -4.86 5.70 -3.93
CA ASP A 104 -4.53 4.90 -5.12
C ASP A 104 -5.43 3.66 -5.23
N VAL A 105 -5.78 3.04 -4.10
CA VAL A 105 -6.71 1.89 -4.06
C VAL A 105 -8.07 2.27 -4.63
N ALA A 106 -8.63 3.41 -4.24
CA ALA A 106 -9.88 3.92 -4.79
C ALA A 106 -9.80 4.18 -6.30
N LEU A 107 -8.65 4.65 -6.82
CA LEU A 107 -8.46 4.86 -8.26
C LEU A 107 -8.41 3.53 -9.02
N HIS A 108 -7.79 2.50 -8.45
CA HIS A 108 -7.70 1.17 -9.07
C HIS A 108 -9.05 0.46 -9.19
N THR A 109 -10.05 0.81 -8.36
CA THR A 109 -11.39 0.22 -8.43
C THR A 109 -12.32 0.93 -9.39
N LEU A 110 -11.98 2.14 -9.86
CA LEU A 110 -12.82 2.93 -10.79
C LEU A 110 -13.17 2.19 -12.08
N PRO A 111 -12.24 1.49 -12.77
CA PRO A 111 -12.58 0.80 -14.01
C PRO A 111 -13.63 -0.30 -13.81
N ALA A 112 -13.58 -1.02 -12.68
CA ALA A 112 -14.58 -2.02 -12.33
C ALA A 112 -15.95 -1.38 -12.07
N THR A 113 -15.98 -0.29 -11.30
CA THR A 113 -17.23 0.48 -11.06
C THR A 113 -17.82 1.03 -12.36
N TYR A 114 -16.97 1.54 -13.27
CA TYR A 114 -17.41 2.02 -14.58
C TYR A 114 -17.99 0.89 -15.42
N ALA A 115 -17.31 -0.26 -15.51
CA ALA A 115 -17.80 -1.41 -16.23
C ALA A 115 -19.20 -1.85 -15.75
N VAL A 116 -19.41 -1.88 -14.44
CA VAL A 116 -20.72 -2.21 -13.84
C VAL A 116 -21.79 -1.19 -14.21
N CYS A 117 -21.47 0.11 -14.13
CA CYS A 117 -22.42 1.17 -14.49
C CYS A 117 -22.79 1.11 -15.97
N VAL A 118 -21.80 1.02 -16.86
CA VAL A 118 -22.01 0.94 -18.31
C VAL A 118 -22.80 -0.31 -18.69
N MET A 119 -22.46 -1.46 -18.09
CA MET A 119 -23.19 -2.71 -18.35
C MET A 119 -24.65 -2.57 -17.93
N SER A 120 -24.91 -2.14 -16.69
CA SER A 120 -26.27 -2.00 -16.17
C SER A 120 -27.10 -1.00 -16.98
N PHE A 121 -26.49 0.13 -17.38
CA PHE A 121 -27.13 1.14 -18.21
C PHE A 121 -27.49 0.62 -19.61
N ARG A 122 -26.58 -0.12 -20.26
CA ARG A 122 -26.79 -0.64 -21.62
C ARG A 122 -27.74 -1.84 -21.68
N THR A 123 -27.73 -2.70 -20.66
CA THR A 123 -28.52 -3.94 -20.66
C THR A 123 -29.80 -3.83 -19.85
N GLY A 124 -29.99 -2.73 -19.09
CA GLY A 124 -31.09 -2.59 -18.13
C GLY A 124 -31.00 -3.56 -16.95
N ALA A 125 -29.82 -4.17 -16.71
CA ALA A 125 -29.64 -5.07 -15.58
C ALA A 125 -29.85 -4.32 -14.25
N PRO A 126 -30.35 -4.98 -13.19
CA PRO A 126 -30.59 -4.34 -11.90
C PRO A 126 -29.27 -3.84 -11.31
N MET A 127 -29.01 -2.54 -11.48
CA MET A 127 -27.75 -1.90 -11.09
C MET A 127 -27.42 -2.11 -9.60
N ALA A 128 -28.45 -2.18 -8.75
CA ALA A 128 -28.28 -2.46 -7.33
C ALA A 128 -27.57 -3.80 -7.06
N ASP A 129 -27.97 -4.88 -7.75
CA ASP A 129 -27.41 -6.22 -7.54
C ASP A 129 -25.98 -6.31 -8.06
N VAL A 130 -25.71 -5.70 -9.22
CA VAL A 130 -24.36 -5.70 -9.81
C VAL A 130 -23.40 -4.83 -8.99
N LEU A 131 -23.85 -3.68 -8.49
CA LEU A 131 -23.05 -2.83 -7.59
C LEU A 131 -22.78 -3.52 -6.25
N GLU A 132 -23.75 -4.25 -5.68
CA GLU A 132 -23.52 -5.02 -4.45
C GLU A 132 -22.50 -6.13 -4.66
N ALA A 133 -22.59 -6.87 -5.77
CA ALA A 133 -21.58 -7.87 -6.14
C ALA A 133 -20.20 -7.22 -6.33
N CYS A 134 -20.14 -6.03 -6.93
CA CYS A 134 -18.91 -5.26 -7.07
C CYS A 134 -18.35 -4.82 -5.71
N ALA A 135 -19.20 -4.34 -4.79
CA ALA A 135 -18.80 -3.95 -3.45
C ALA A 135 -18.28 -5.14 -2.62
N ALA A 136 -18.94 -6.29 -2.74
CA ALA A 136 -18.49 -7.54 -2.12
C ALA A 136 -17.09 -7.92 -2.63
N GLY A 137 -16.87 -7.89 -3.95
CA GLY A 137 -15.55 -8.17 -4.54
C GLY A 137 -14.47 -7.16 -4.14
N ILE A 138 -14.79 -5.85 -4.04
CA ILE A 138 -13.86 -4.82 -3.55
C ILE A 138 -13.48 -5.10 -2.09
N THR A 139 -14.46 -5.45 -1.26
CA THR A 139 -14.25 -5.75 0.17
C THR A 139 -13.39 -6.99 0.34
N GLU A 140 -13.72 -8.08 -0.36
CA GLU A 140 -12.97 -9.34 -0.32
C GLU A 140 -11.51 -9.14 -0.75
N SER A 141 -11.27 -8.39 -1.82
CA SER A 141 -9.91 -8.04 -2.26
C SER A 141 -9.15 -7.24 -1.18
N GLY A 142 -9.82 -6.31 -0.52
CA GLY A 142 -9.26 -5.53 0.59
C GLY A 142 -8.93 -6.40 1.81
N GLU A 143 -9.82 -7.30 2.18
CA GLU A 143 -9.63 -8.26 3.28
C GLU A 143 -8.50 -9.23 2.99
N ALA A 144 -8.41 -9.79 1.78
CA ALA A 144 -7.33 -10.66 1.35
C ALA A 144 -5.96 -9.95 1.48
N LYS A 145 -5.88 -8.69 1.03
CA LYS A 145 -4.67 -7.87 1.18
C LYS A 145 -4.30 -7.65 2.66
N ASN A 146 -5.27 -7.30 3.50
CA ASN A 146 -5.04 -7.08 4.92
C ASN A 146 -4.62 -8.37 5.64
N ALA A 147 -5.29 -9.48 5.38
CA ALA A 147 -4.95 -10.79 5.91
C ALA A 147 -3.51 -11.17 5.55
N ARG A 148 -3.10 -10.90 4.31
CA ARG A 148 -1.74 -11.12 3.83
C ARG A 148 -0.71 -10.22 4.51
N GLU A 149 -1.02 -8.95 4.75
CA GLU A 149 -0.15 -8.05 5.51
C GLU A 149 0.02 -8.52 6.96
N VAL A 150 -1.06 -9.00 7.59
CA VAL A 150 -1.05 -9.57 8.94
C VAL A 150 -0.22 -10.86 8.99
N ALA A 151 -0.45 -11.79 8.05
CA ALA A 151 0.29 -13.05 7.97
C ALA A 151 1.81 -12.84 7.78
N LEU A 152 2.19 -11.80 7.03
CA LEU A 152 3.59 -11.47 6.78
C LEU A 152 4.24 -10.60 7.87
N ALA A 153 3.47 -10.08 8.85
CA ALA A 153 4.00 -9.23 9.90
C ALA A 153 5.02 -9.95 10.80
N GLY A 154 4.72 -11.19 11.20
CA GLY A 154 5.60 -12.03 12.01
C GLY A 154 6.91 -12.38 11.30
N PRO A 155 6.85 -13.00 10.10
CA PRO A 155 8.04 -13.31 9.30
C PRO A 155 8.92 -12.08 9.02
N ARG A 156 8.31 -10.94 8.68
CA ARG A 156 9.03 -9.70 8.38
C ARG A 156 9.73 -9.11 9.61
N THR A 157 9.14 -9.25 10.78
CA THR A 157 9.73 -8.76 12.04
C THR A 157 10.95 -9.59 12.43
N SER A 158 10.84 -10.92 12.37
CA SER A 158 11.96 -11.83 12.68
C SER A 158 13.11 -11.67 11.68
N ALA A 159 12.81 -11.56 10.38
CA ALA A 159 13.82 -11.30 9.35
C ALA A 159 14.59 -9.99 9.61
N ARG A 160 13.90 -8.93 10.07
CA ARG A 160 14.56 -7.66 10.44
C ARG A 160 15.44 -7.78 11.67
N MET A 161 15.04 -8.57 12.67
CA MET A 161 15.87 -8.83 13.86
C MET A 161 17.15 -9.55 13.48
N LEU A 162 17.05 -10.60 12.66
CA LEU A 162 18.21 -11.36 12.18
C LEU A 162 19.12 -10.51 11.28
N ALA A 163 18.55 -9.66 10.42
CA ALA A 163 19.33 -8.71 9.61
C ALA A 163 20.10 -7.68 10.44
N GLY A 164 19.69 -7.41 11.69
CA GLY A 164 20.42 -6.54 12.62
C GLY A 164 21.58 -7.24 13.33
N LEU A 165 21.63 -8.57 13.33
CA LEU A 165 22.59 -9.37 14.09
C LEU A 165 24.06 -9.10 13.74
N PRO A 166 24.46 -8.91 12.45
CA PRO A 166 25.84 -8.59 12.11
C PRO A 166 26.35 -7.29 12.75
N ALA A 167 25.51 -6.26 12.81
CA ALA A 167 25.86 -4.99 13.44
C ALA A 167 26.05 -5.14 14.96
N ILE A 168 25.19 -5.94 15.61
CA ILE A 168 25.32 -6.27 17.04
C ILE A 168 26.63 -7.03 17.29
N GLY A 169 26.97 -7.99 16.42
CA GLY A 169 28.22 -8.76 16.51
C GLY A 169 29.48 -7.88 16.38
N ILE A 170 29.51 -6.94 15.43
CA ILE A 170 30.61 -5.99 15.27
C ILE A 170 30.73 -5.08 16.50
N ALA A 171 29.60 -4.58 17.02
CA ALA A 171 29.59 -3.73 18.20
C ALA A 171 30.12 -4.47 19.45
N LEU A 172 29.71 -5.72 19.66
CA LEU A 172 30.22 -6.57 20.74
C LEU A 172 31.72 -6.83 20.60
N GLY A 173 32.21 -7.16 19.40
CA GLY A 173 33.64 -7.36 19.15
C GLY A 173 34.47 -6.13 19.48
N TYR A 174 33.97 -4.94 19.11
CA TYR A 174 34.60 -3.67 19.43
C TYR A 174 34.64 -3.40 20.94
N VAL A 175 33.54 -3.67 21.66
CA VAL A 175 33.48 -3.53 23.14
C VAL A 175 34.47 -4.49 23.84
N MET A 176 34.67 -5.69 23.28
CA MET A 176 35.68 -6.64 23.78
C MET A 176 37.13 -6.25 23.43
N GLY A 177 37.35 -5.15 22.70
CA GLY A 177 38.68 -4.67 22.34
C GLY A 177 39.33 -5.39 21.16
N ALA A 178 38.63 -6.31 20.50
CA ALA A 178 39.04 -6.81 19.20
C ALA A 178 38.73 -5.70 18.19
N ASP A 179 39.72 -5.15 17.49
CA ASP A 179 39.52 -4.12 16.45
C ASP A 179 38.94 -4.77 15.17
N PRO A 180 37.60 -4.90 15.05
CA PRO A 180 37.01 -5.75 14.01
C PRO A 180 37.01 -5.00 12.69
N LEU A 181 36.91 -3.68 12.73
CA LEU A 181 36.94 -2.80 11.59
C LEU A 181 38.35 -2.78 10.99
N GLY A 182 39.38 -2.64 11.83
CA GLY A 182 40.76 -2.81 11.39
C GLY A 182 40.96 -4.17 10.73
N PHE A 183 40.55 -5.27 11.37
CA PHE A 183 40.68 -6.61 10.80
C PHE A 183 39.96 -6.77 9.44
N LEU A 184 38.68 -6.38 9.35
CA LEU A 184 37.85 -6.51 8.15
C LEU A 184 38.39 -5.69 6.97
N PHE A 185 38.91 -4.49 7.22
CA PHE A 185 39.34 -3.57 6.16
C PHE A 185 40.82 -3.69 5.78
N THR A 186 41.68 -4.09 6.71
CA THR A 186 43.14 -4.13 6.48
C THR A 186 43.64 -5.51 6.06
N THR A 187 43.02 -6.60 6.52
CA THR A 187 43.52 -7.97 6.26
C THR A 187 42.83 -8.63 5.06
N THR A 188 43.56 -9.45 4.31
CA THR A 188 42.99 -10.22 3.19
C THR A 188 41.92 -11.20 3.65
N LEU A 189 42.15 -11.87 4.79
CA LEU A 189 41.21 -12.81 5.38
C LEU A 189 39.92 -12.11 5.85
N GLY A 190 40.06 -10.93 6.48
CA GLY A 190 38.93 -10.09 6.89
C GLY A 190 38.10 -9.60 5.71
N ARG A 191 38.72 -9.21 4.60
CA ARG A 191 38.00 -8.83 3.37
C ARG A 191 37.23 -10.00 2.76
N LEU A 192 37.81 -11.20 2.73
CA LEU A 192 37.11 -12.40 2.27
C LEU A 192 35.91 -12.73 3.16
N ALA A 193 36.08 -12.66 4.47
CA ALA A 193 35.00 -12.86 5.43
C ALA A 193 33.89 -11.80 5.28
N LEU A 194 34.25 -10.53 5.04
CA LEU A 194 33.31 -9.44 4.79
C LEU A 194 32.47 -9.72 3.53
N VAL A 195 33.12 -10.07 2.42
CA VAL A 195 32.44 -10.38 1.15
C VAL A 195 31.52 -11.58 1.32
N ALA A 196 31.99 -12.65 1.98
CA ALA A 196 31.19 -13.83 2.24
C ALA A 196 29.96 -13.52 3.10
N GLY A 197 30.13 -12.83 4.23
CA GLY A 197 29.03 -12.43 5.11
C GLY A 197 27.99 -11.57 4.39
N LEU A 198 28.46 -10.56 3.63
CA LEU A 198 27.58 -9.68 2.87
C LEU A 198 26.83 -10.43 1.76
N SER A 199 27.48 -11.37 1.09
CA SER A 199 26.84 -12.19 0.07
C SER A 199 25.76 -13.10 0.65
N PHE A 200 25.99 -13.71 1.82
CA PHE A 200 24.98 -14.49 2.52
C PHE A 200 23.81 -13.64 2.99
N GLU A 201 24.07 -12.44 3.51
CA GLU A 201 23.01 -11.52 3.94
C GLU A 201 22.15 -11.06 2.77
N VAL A 202 22.77 -10.64 1.65
CA VAL A 202 22.06 -10.27 0.43
C VAL A 202 21.26 -11.45 -0.12
N ALA A 203 21.84 -12.65 -0.15
CA ALA A 203 21.15 -13.85 -0.60
C ALA A 203 19.93 -14.17 0.28
N GLY A 204 20.05 -14.06 1.61
CA GLY A 204 18.96 -14.27 2.55
C GLY A 204 17.83 -13.24 2.40
N LEU A 205 18.18 -11.97 2.19
CA LEU A 205 17.22 -10.90 1.93
C LEU A 205 16.51 -11.10 0.59
N MET A 206 17.25 -11.44 -0.46
CA MET A 206 16.70 -11.75 -1.78
C MET A 206 15.75 -12.96 -1.73
N TRP A 207 16.13 -14.00 -1.00
CA TRP A 207 15.32 -15.20 -0.82
C TRP A 207 14.01 -14.89 -0.08
N THR A 208 14.10 -14.15 1.02
CA THR A 208 12.93 -13.70 1.79
C THR A 208 12.01 -12.83 0.95
N ALA A 209 12.58 -11.87 0.20
CA ALA A 209 11.82 -11.03 -0.72
C ALA A 209 11.14 -11.86 -1.83
N ARG A 210 11.83 -12.88 -2.33
CA ARG A 210 11.29 -13.80 -3.35
C ARG A 210 10.19 -14.70 -2.81
N MET A 211 10.30 -15.21 -1.59
CA MET A 211 9.22 -15.96 -0.92
C MET A 211 7.99 -15.09 -0.73
N VAL A 212 8.17 -13.85 -0.25
CA VAL A 212 7.09 -12.89 -0.09
C VAL A 212 6.44 -12.52 -1.43
N ALA A 213 7.24 -12.38 -2.49
CA ALA A 213 6.76 -12.09 -3.84
C ALA A 213 6.02 -13.29 -4.46
N ARG A 214 6.47 -14.52 -4.25
CA ARG A 214 5.75 -15.72 -4.71
C ARG A 214 4.41 -15.90 -4.03
N ALA A 215 4.37 -15.68 -2.72
CA ALA A 215 3.12 -15.59 -1.97
C ALA A 215 2.24 -14.36 -2.33
N ARG A 216 2.59 -13.58 -3.37
CA ARG A 216 1.68 -12.58 -3.99
C ARG A 216 0.99 -13.11 -5.22
N VAL A 217 1.62 -14.05 -5.93
CA VAL A 217 1.28 -14.42 -7.31
C VAL A 217 0.48 -15.73 -7.36
N GLU A 218 0.57 -16.58 -6.33
CA GLU A 218 -0.09 -17.90 -6.31
C GLU A 218 -1.62 -17.85 -6.08
N GLU A 219 -2.20 -16.67 -5.87
CA GLU A 219 -3.65 -16.48 -5.60
C GLU A 219 -4.37 -15.62 -6.66
N GLU A 220 -3.67 -15.16 -7.71
CA GLU A 220 -4.28 -14.55 -8.93
C GLU A 220 -4.48 -15.60 -10.02
#